data_AF-A0A942KVY0-F1
#
_entry.id   AF-A0A942KVY0-F1
#
_cell.length_a   1.000
_cell.length_b   1.000
_cell.length_c   1.000
_cell.angle_alpha   90.00
_cell.angle_beta   90.00
_cell.angle_gamma   90.00
#
_symmetry.space_group_name_H-M   'P 1'
#
loop_
_entity.id
_entity.type
_entity.pdbx_description
1 polymer ?
#
loop_
_entity_poly.entity_id
_entity_poly.type
_entity_poly.pdbx_seq_one_letter_code
_entity_poly.pdbx_strand_id
1 'polypeptide(L)'
;VRSYNHFMHLLDIPYFEGPVASGAQQGVSKIEVILVLDVTGSMSEPSGTTTKIAALRTAARNFVNILKFNRDASGNYTIPKDPNNLISIGMVPYASNVNIPRNLRDQFAFSHLANWAVAPVPAAGTGVPNINCFEFPVSSWNQTGMSRTTPFPMAAVADTYQPNSPPNPTVTTSSSGGRVVLSFRSPLNTGTGTTGSVPNMAGNDVICNHGDNLSTSTNETTGNMVLMPTTVASTVTNQIALLQPRGRTSIAVGMRWGTLLMDETARPIYSALRSGEAAMAGRPTDNNDPETRKIIVLMTDGDHVASDHIPDVYKTGLSPIWRGADGNFAIRYTSGGSALTGGTRPFMPTTTNTCSGWPMTSNREYFIPHLKANSLAPRNRASDPEGQSSGGTAVTGACDPRAWQATPTWTGSGTARQLDWSEVWRFVRLDWVVQQLYMRSGVQGTSNYTTVRNEFVDPYLVNDAYMDALLNTNCTAAKNAGFEVFGIILGDSVIEDPIRNCASPGTGYYYRAFNGAELNSAFEQIAVLVSPLKLTQ
;
A
#
# COMPACT_ATOMS: atom_id res chain seq x y z
N VAL A 1 -28.95 -15.78 46.53
CA VAL A 1 -29.08 -14.46 47.20
C VAL A 1 -30.37 -14.46 48.01
N ARG A 2 -30.37 -13.91 49.23
CA ARG A 2 -31.57 -13.81 50.08
C ARG A 2 -32.05 -12.35 50.08
N SER A 3 -33.29 -12.13 49.71
CA SER A 3 -33.94 -10.82 49.76
C SER A 3 -34.93 -10.78 50.90
N TYR A 4 -34.76 -9.81 51.80
CA TYR A 4 -35.65 -9.56 52.93
C TYR A 4 -36.47 -8.31 52.60
N ASN A 5 -37.77 -8.49 52.37
CA ASN A 5 -38.68 -7.38 52.11
C ASN A 5 -39.63 -7.18 53.29
N HIS A 6 -39.81 -5.92 53.69
CA HIS A 6 -40.60 -5.52 54.86
C HIS A 6 -42.05 -6.04 54.82
N PHE A 7 -42.64 -6.17 53.62
CA PHE A 7 -44.01 -6.64 53.42
C PHE A 7 -44.19 -8.17 53.56
N MET A 8 -43.12 -8.96 53.49
CA MET A 8 -43.20 -10.44 53.50
C MET A 8 -43.32 -11.04 54.91
N HIS A 9 -42.92 -10.29 55.94
CA HIS A 9 -43.16 -10.66 57.34
C HIS A 9 -44.65 -10.80 57.68
N LEU A 10 -45.54 -10.17 56.91
CA LEU A 10 -46.99 -10.27 57.10
C LEU A 10 -47.57 -11.61 56.62
N LEU A 11 -46.83 -12.36 55.79
CA LEU A 11 -47.23 -13.65 55.20
C LEU A 11 -46.47 -14.84 55.80
N ASP A 12 -45.72 -14.62 56.89
CA ASP A 12 -44.88 -15.62 57.57
C ASP A 12 -43.83 -16.32 56.66
N ILE A 13 -43.42 -15.64 55.58
CA ILE A 13 -42.34 -16.09 54.69
C ILE A 13 -41.10 -15.23 54.98
N PRO A 14 -40.07 -15.77 55.66
CA PRO A 14 -38.96 -14.97 56.18
C PRO A 14 -37.99 -14.46 55.09
N TYR A 15 -37.93 -15.11 53.92
CA TYR A 15 -37.14 -14.65 52.76
C TYR A 15 -37.52 -15.45 51.50
N PHE A 16 -37.18 -14.88 50.33
CA PHE A 16 -37.09 -15.66 49.09
C PHE A 16 -35.64 -16.07 48.83
N GLU A 17 -35.43 -17.35 48.52
CA GLU A 17 -34.14 -17.89 48.09
C GLU A 17 -34.23 -18.27 46.61
N GLY A 18 -33.51 -17.52 45.78
CA GLY A 18 -33.33 -17.83 44.36
C GLY A 18 -31.93 -18.41 44.11
N PRO A 19 -31.78 -19.42 43.25
CA PRO A 19 -30.47 -19.89 42.82
C PRO A 19 -29.79 -18.74 42.06
N VAL A 20 -28.64 -18.31 42.55
CA VAL A 20 -27.75 -17.42 41.81
C VAL A 20 -26.52 -18.23 41.52
N ALA A 21 -26.32 -18.57 40.24
CA ALA A 21 -25.05 -19.11 39.78
C ALA A 21 -24.03 -17.96 39.81
N SER A 22 -23.32 -17.81 40.91
CA SER A 22 -22.11 -16.97 40.95
C SER A 22 -20.90 -17.88 40.82
N GLY A 23 -20.31 -17.91 39.63
CA GLY A 23 -18.96 -18.43 39.46
C GLY A 23 -17.95 -17.32 39.75
N ALA A 24 -17.10 -17.50 40.75
CA ALA A 24 -15.86 -16.73 40.82
C ALA A 24 -14.85 -17.43 39.89
N GLN A 25 -14.72 -16.92 38.66
CA GLN A 25 -13.68 -17.39 37.74
C GLN A 25 -12.42 -16.59 38.02
N GLN A 26 -11.52 -17.15 38.83
CA GLN A 26 -10.17 -16.63 38.98
C GLN A 26 -9.34 -17.09 37.78
N GLY A 27 -9.57 -16.46 36.63
CA GLY A 27 -8.83 -16.68 35.41
C GLY A 27 -7.63 -15.74 35.36
N VAL A 28 -6.43 -16.28 35.16
CA VAL A 28 -5.27 -15.49 34.77
C VAL A 28 -5.56 -14.92 33.38
N SER A 29 -6.14 -13.72 33.31
CA SER A 29 -6.60 -13.16 32.03
C SER A 29 -5.43 -12.94 31.08
N LYS A 30 -5.43 -13.66 29.95
CA LYS A 30 -4.50 -13.40 28.84
C LYS A 30 -4.99 -12.17 28.08
N ILE A 31 -4.06 -11.42 27.51
CA ILE A 31 -4.37 -10.25 26.71
C ILE A 31 -3.66 -10.38 25.37
N GLU A 32 -4.40 -10.17 24.30
CA GLU A 32 -3.89 -10.11 22.93
C GLU A 32 -4.19 -8.72 22.37
N VAL A 33 -3.15 -7.93 22.14
CA VAL A 33 -3.28 -6.55 21.65
C VAL A 33 -2.72 -6.43 20.25
N ILE A 34 -3.45 -5.75 19.37
CA ILE A 34 -2.94 -5.29 18.08
C ILE A 34 -3.09 -3.77 17.99
N LEU A 35 -1.96 -3.10 17.80
CA LEU A 35 -1.91 -1.67 17.52
C LEU A 35 -2.07 -1.45 16.02
N VAL A 36 -3.19 -0.89 15.58
CA VAL A 36 -3.44 -0.52 14.18
C VAL A 36 -3.16 0.98 14.06
N LEU A 37 -2.00 1.31 13.48
CA LEU A 37 -1.39 2.63 13.59
C LEU A 37 -1.29 3.29 12.22
N ASP A 38 -1.88 4.48 12.12
CA ASP A 38 -1.76 5.34 10.96
C ASP A 38 -0.32 5.84 10.79
N VAL A 39 0.25 5.57 9.63
CA VAL A 39 1.57 6.05 9.22
C VAL A 39 1.48 6.87 7.94
N THR A 40 0.37 7.55 7.70
CA THR A 40 0.11 8.28 6.46
C THR A 40 0.97 9.53 6.30
N GLY A 41 0.99 10.14 5.12
CA GLY A 41 1.78 11.33 4.85
C GLY A 41 1.47 12.50 5.79
N SER A 42 0.21 12.66 6.23
CA SER A 42 -0.23 13.67 7.21
C SER A 42 0.43 13.50 8.58
N MET A 43 0.87 12.29 8.93
CA MET A 43 1.63 12.06 10.16
C MET A 43 3.01 12.73 10.18
N SER A 44 3.49 13.25 9.05
CA SER A 44 4.69 14.10 8.98
C SER A 44 4.44 15.54 9.47
N GLU A 45 3.18 15.96 9.58
CA GLU A 45 2.79 17.30 9.98
C GLU A 45 3.16 17.62 11.44
N PRO A 46 3.35 18.90 11.77
CA PRO A 46 3.60 19.33 13.14
C PRO A 46 2.47 18.96 14.10
N SER A 47 2.84 18.55 15.31
CA SER A 47 1.98 18.39 16.48
C SER A 47 2.66 19.06 17.66
N GLY A 48 2.38 20.35 17.87
CA GLY A 48 3.12 21.19 18.82
C GLY A 48 4.58 21.36 18.39
N THR A 49 5.53 20.94 19.24
CA THR A 49 6.98 21.05 19.00
C THR A 49 7.60 19.84 18.29
N THR A 50 6.80 18.81 18.01
CA THR A 50 7.24 17.58 17.34
C THR A 50 6.36 17.29 16.11
N THR A 51 6.56 16.17 15.44
CA THR A 51 5.66 15.70 14.37
C THR A 51 4.64 14.72 14.93
N LYS A 52 3.47 14.60 14.30
CA LYS A 52 2.42 13.63 14.70
C LYS A 52 2.97 12.20 14.80
N ILE A 53 3.80 11.77 13.85
CA ILE A 53 4.47 10.45 13.88
C ILE A 53 5.41 10.30 15.09
N ALA A 54 6.16 11.34 15.45
CA ALA A 54 7.06 11.27 16.60
C ALA A 54 6.29 11.24 17.93
N ALA A 55 5.17 11.95 18.02
CA ALA A 55 4.23 11.85 19.13
C ALA A 55 3.65 10.43 19.24
N LEU A 56 3.19 9.85 18.12
CA LEU A 56 2.68 8.48 18.08
C LEU A 56 3.74 7.47 18.55
N ARG A 57 4.97 7.56 18.05
CA ARG A 57 6.07 6.68 18.48
C ARG A 57 6.28 6.73 19.99
N THR A 58 6.17 7.92 20.58
CA THR A 58 6.30 8.12 22.04
C THR A 58 5.14 7.48 22.79
N ALA A 59 3.90 7.80 22.39
CA ALA A 59 2.68 7.29 23.01
C ALA A 59 2.57 5.76 22.95
N ALA A 60 2.83 5.16 21.78
CA ALA A 60 2.80 3.71 21.59
C ALA A 60 3.90 2.99 22.39
N ARG A 61 5.10 3.58 22.52
CA ARG A 61 6.15 3.04 23.41
C ARG A 61 5.72 3.07 24.87
N ASN A 62 5.12 4.18 25.31
CA ASN A 62 4.62 4.30 26.68
C ASN A 62 3.51 3.29 26.96
N PHE A 63 2.59 3.07 26.01
CA PHE A 63 1.58 2.02 26.08
C PHE A 63 2.19 0.64 26.33
N VAL A 64 3.19 0.23 25.53
CA VAL A 64 3.88 -1.05 25.69
C VAL A 64 4.54 -1.13 27.07
N ASN A 65 5.21 -0.06 27.48
CA ASN A 65 5.89 0.00 28.78
C ASN A 65 4.91 -0.15 29.95
N ILE A 66 3.74 0.49 29.91
CA ILE A 66 2.72 0.42 30.98
C ILE A 66 2.08 -0.96 31.07
N LEU A 67 1.88 -1.63 29.93
CA LEU A 67 1.34 -3.00 29.92
C LEU A 67 2.36 -4.00 30.48
N LYS A 68 3.65 -3.81 30.17
CA LYS A 68 4.69 -4.80 30.48
C LYS A 68 5.46 -4.55 31.77
N PHE A 69 5.45 -3.32 32.28
CA PHE A 69 6.26 -2.92 33.43
C PHE A 69 5.49 -1.98 34.38
N ASN A 70 5.84 -2.07 35.66
CA ASN A 70 5.55 -1.06 36.68
C ASN A 70 6.75 -0.11 36.79
N ARG A 71 6.49 1.09 37.34
CA ARG A 71 7.53 2.06 37.64
C ARG A 71 8.35 1.62 38.86
N ASP A 72 9.66 1.78 38.80
CA ASP A 72 10.56 1.66 39.95
C ASP A 72 10.50 2.90 40.86
N ALA A 73 11.28 2.87 41.95
CA ALA A 73 11.38 3.98 42.89
C ALA A 73 11.90 5.29 42.25
N SER A 74 12.55 5.19 41.09
CA SER A 74 13.03 6.34 40.30
C SER A 74 12.02 6.76 39.22
N GLY A 75 10.86 6.11 39.13
CA GLY A 75 9.79 6.40 38.18
C GLY A 75 9.95 5.77 36.80
N ASN A 76 10.97 4.92 36.57
CA ASN A 76 11.23 4.29 35.27
C ASN A 76 10.49 2.94 35.15
N TYR A 77 10.01 2.60 33.95
CA TYR A 77 9.31 1.33 33.67
C TYR A 77 10.30 0.16 33.57
N THR A 78 10.72 -0.38 34.72
CA THR A 78 11.74 -1.44 34.80
C THR A 78 11.28 -2.69 35.54
N ILE A 79 10.23 -2.62 36.35
CA ILE A 79 9.74 -3.74 37.16
C ILE A 79 8.76 -4.57 36.33
N PRO A 80 9.02 -5.85 36.00
CA PRO A 80 8.10 -6.65 35.18
C PRO A 80 6.70 -6.76 35.79
N LYS A 81 5.67 -6.36 35.02
CA LYS A 81 4.24 -6.47 35.36
C LYS A 81 3.63 -7.77 34.86
N ASP A 82 4.19 -8.31 33.77
CA ASP A 82 3.77 -9.53 33.10
C ASP A 82 4.87 -10.62 33.17
N PRO A 83 5.19 -11.15 34.36
CA PRO A 83 6.27 -12.13 34.52
C PRO A 83 5.98 -13.47 33.82
N ASN A 84 4.71 -13.76 33.53
CA ASN A 84 4.26 -14.99 32.89
C ASN A 84 4.03 -14.84 31.38
N ASN A 85 4.36 -13.68 30.78
CA ASN A 85 4.18 -13.42 29.34
C ASN A 85 2.74 -13.65 28.84
N LEU A 86 1.76 -13.23 29.63
CA LEU A 86 0.33 -13.34 29.37
C LEU A 86 -0.19 -12.30 28.38
N ILE A 87 0.61 -11.26 28.11
CA ILE A 87 0.28 -10.19 27.18
C ILE A 87 1.07 -10.39 25.88
N SER A 88 0.41 -10.50 24.74
CA SER A 88 1.06 -10.43 23.43
C SER A 88 0.66 -9.14 22.72
N ILE A 89 1.62 -8.46 22.09
CA ILE A 89 1.38 -7.19 21.38
C ILE A 89 1.91 -7.33 19.97
N GLY A 90 1.06 -7.07 18.97
CA GLY A 90 1.44 -6.87 17.57
C GLY A 90 1.13 -5.46 17.10
N MET A 91 1.56 -5.17 15.87
CA MET A 91 1.39 -3.86 15.28
C MET A 91 1.15 -3.97 13.78
N VAL A 92 0.18 -3.20 13.30
CA VAL A 92 -0.18 -3.04 11.90
C VAL A 92 -0.04 -1.55 11.55
N PRO A 93 1.14 -1.12 11.08
CA PRO A 93 1.27 0.18 10.46
C PRO A 93 0.51 0.19 9.13
N TYR A 94 -0.36 1.17 8.91
CA TYR A 94 -1.13 1.26 7.69
C TYR A 94 -1.05 2.64 7.04
N ALA A 95 -1.16 2.64 5.72
CA ALA A 95 -1.43 3.81 4.91
C ALA A 95 -2.46 3.43 3.84
N SER A 96 -2.12 3.58 2.55
CA SER A 96 -3.03 3.16 1.46
C SER A 96 -3.03 1.64 1.30
N ASN A 97 -1.98 1.00 1.81
CA ASN A 97 -1.88 -0.44 2.00
C ASN A 97 -1.05 -0.72 3.28
N VAL A 98 -0.80 -1.99 3.57
CA VAL A 98 -0.04 -2.46 4.73
C VAL A 98 1.12 -3.33 4.25
N ASN A 99 2.34 -2.91 4.60
CA ASN A 99 3.54 -3.63 4.24
C ASN A 99 3.78 -4.81 5.19
N ILE A 100 3.91 -6.02 4.65
CA ILE A 100 4.14 -7.24 5.41
C ILE A 100 5.55 -7.80 5.19
N PRO A 101 6.17 -8.38 6.23
CA PRO A 101 7.45 -9.05 6.06
C PRO A 101 7.28 -10.31 5.20
N ARG A 102 8.35 -10.69 4.48
CA ARG A 102 8.33 -11.83 3.52
C ARG A 102 7.85 -13.13 4.17
N ASN A 103 8.32 -13.41 5.39
CA ASN A 103 7.95 -14.62 6.12
C ASN A 103 6.44 -14.68 6.45
N LEU A 104 5.78 -13.53 6.66
CA LEU A 104 4.33 -13.44 6.83
C LEU A 104 3.59 -13.64 5.51
N ARG A 105 4.04 -13.00 4.42
CA ARG A 105 3.48 -13.21 3.08
C ARG A 105 3.50 -14.69 2.71
N ASP A 106 4.61 -15.37 2.96
CA ASP A 106 4.81 -16.79 2.62
C ASP A 106 3.86 -17.74 3.40
N GLN A 107 3.08 -17.25 4.36
CA GLN A 107 2.03 -18.01 5.05
C GLN A 107 0.68 -18.05 4.31
N PHE A 108 0.55 -17.29 3.21
CA PHE A 108 -0.65 -17.21 2.37
C PHE A 108 -0.34 -17.63 0.94
N ALA A 109 -1.32 -18.17 0.24
CA ALA A 109 -1.30 -18.23 -1.21
C ALA A 109 -1.37 -16.80 -1.78
N PHE A 110 -0.57 -16.50 -2.80
CA PHE A 110 -0.53 -15.19 -3.45
C PHE A 110 -0.39 -15.33 -4.97
N SER A 111 -0.81 -14.29 -5.70
CA SER A 111 -0.64 -14.13 -7.15
C SER A 111 -0.01 -12.78 -7.48
N HIS A 112 0.48 -12.63 -8.71
CA HIS A 112 1.06 -11.37 -9.21
C HIS A 112 2.23 -10.82 -8.39
N LEU A 113 3.00 -11.69 -7.73
CA LEU A 113 4.25 -11.28 -7.08
C LEU A 113 5.22 -10.73 -8.13
N ALA A 114 5.71 -9.52 -7.90
CA ALA A 114 6.72 -8.89 -8.74
C ALA A 114 7.90 -9.84 -9.02
N ASN A 115 8.45 -9.78 -10.23
CA ASN A 115 9.58 -10.60 -10.64
C ASN A 115 10.66 -9.71 -11.25
N TRP A 116 11.66 -9.37 -10.45
CA TRP A 116 12.75 -8.48 -10.84
C TRP A 116 13.98 -9.22 -11.38
N ALA A 117 13.75 -10.37 -12.03
CA ALA A 117 14.80 -11.24 -12.53
C ALA A 117 15.80 -10.49 -13.42
N VAL A 118 17.05 -10.36 -12.93
CA VAL A 118 18.22 -10.27 -13.81
C VAL A 118 18.41 -11.68 -14.37
N ALA A 119 18.20 -11.85 -15.68
CA ALA A 119 18.26 -13.14 -16.34
C ALA A 119 19.56 -13.94 -16.05
N PRO A 120 19.53 -15.29 -16.11
CA PRO A 120 18.39 -16.14 -16.45
C PRO A 120 17.67 -16.67 -15.19
N VAL A 121 16.39 -16.28 -15.10
CA VAL A 121 15.31 -16.70 -14.18
C VAL A 121 15.76 -17.44 -12.91
N PRO A 122 16.08 -16.72 -11.83
CA PRO A 122 16.04 -17.31 -10.50
C PRO A 122 14.57 -17.47 -10.04
N ALA A 123 14.35 -18.31 -9.05
CA ALA A 123 13.02 -18.66 -8.51
C ALA A 123 12.15 -17.42 -8.24
N ALA A 124 10.83 -17.53 -8.42
CA ALA A 124 9.88 -16.43 -8.17
C ALA A 124 10.19 -15.69 -6.85
N GLY A 125 10.35 -14.36 -6.91
CA GLY A 125 10.63 -13.51 -5.76
C GLY A 125 12.12 -13.24 -5.45
N THR A 126 13.07 -13.68 -6.27
CA THR A 126 14.47 -13.22 -6.17
C THR A 126 14.64 -11.80 -6.72
N GLY A 127 15.22 -10.90 -5.92
CA GLY A 127 15.55 -9.54 -6.34
C GLY A 127 14.45 -8.50 -6.12
N VAL A 128 13.26 -8.91 -5.66
CA VAL A 128 12.20 -7.99 -5.23
C VAL A 128 12.54 -7.46 -3.83
N PRO A 129 12.38 -6.17 -3.53
CA PRO A 129 12.65 -5.62 -2.21
C PRO A 129 11.65 -6.20 -1.21
N ASN A 130 11.93 -6.12 0.09
CA ASN A 130 11.05 -6.61 1.16
C ASN A 130 9.80 -5.72 1.33
N ILE A 131 9.07 -5.50 0.25
CA ILE A 131 7.87 -4.71 0.15
C ILE A 131 6.79 -5.67 -0.34
N ASN A 132 5.87 -6.01 0.55
CA ASN A 132 4.82 -6.95 0.25
C ASN A 132 3.50 -6.33 0.71
N CYS A 133 2.60 -6.11 -0.22
CA CYS A 133 1.28 -5.57 0.06
C CYS A 133 0.25 -6.45 -0.63
N PHE A 134 -0.79 -6.84 0.11
CA PHE A 134 -1.93 -7.58 -0.45
C PHE A 134 -3.02 -6.60 -0.85
N GLU A 135 -3.75 -6.94 -1.91
CA GLU A 135 -5.01 -6.30 -2.23
C GLU A 135 -6.14 -7.23 -1.76
N PHE A 136 -6.90 -6.79 -0.76
CA PHE A 136 -7.95 -7.61 -0.19
C PHE A 136 -9.18 -7.64 -1.10
N PRO A 137 -9.75 -8.81 -1.38
CA PRO A 137 -11.04 -8.88 -2.06
C PRO A 137 -12.10 -8.22 -1.15
N VAL A 138 -12.89 -7.31 -1.72
CA VAL A 138 -13.94 -6.56 -1.00
C VAL A 138 -14.98 -7.48 -0.33
N SER A 139 -15.16 -8.70 -0.86
CA SER A 139 -16.03 -9.73 -0.27
C SER A 139 -15.53 -10.28 1.07
N SER A 140 -14.28 -10.05 1.45
CA SER A 140 -13.70 -10.57 2.70
C SER A 140 -13.93 -9.69 3.93
N TRP A 141 -14.50 -8.50 3.77
CA TRP A 141 -14.53 -7.47 4.81
C TRP A 141 -15.55 -7.70 5.92
N ASN A 142 -16.55 -8.56 5.67
CA ASN A 142 -17.52 -8.99 6.66
C ASN A 142 -17.01 -10.12 7.58
N GLN A 143 -15.75 -10.52 7.45
CA GLN A 143 -15.10 -11.56 8.25
C GLN A 143 -13.95 -10.96 9.08
N THR A 144 -13.66 -11.58 10.21
CA THR A 144 -12.46 -11.28 11.03
C THR A 144 -11.25 -12.05 10.52
N GLY A 145 -11.36 -13.37 10.38
CA GLY A 145 -10.32 -14.24 9.83
C GLY A 145 -10.16 -14.14 8.31
N MET A 146 -9.22 -14.92 7.76
CA MET A 146 -8.97 -14.97 6.33
C MET A 146 -8.44 -16.34 5.86
N SER A 147 -8.85 -16.76 4.65
CA SER A 147 -8.34 -17.97 4.01
C SER A 147 -6.85 -17.85 3.71
N ARG A 148 -6.07 -18.90 3.99
CA ARG A 148 -4.66 -18.99 3.63
C ARG A 148 -4.41 -19.67 2.28
N THR A 149 -5.43 -20.31 1.72
CA THR A 149 -5.33 -21.12 0.50
C THR A 149 -5.86 -20.39 -0.74
N THR A 150 -6.73 -19.40 -0.54
CA THR A 150 -7.20 -18.54 -1.63
C THR A 150 -6.08 -17.55 -1.99
N PRO A 151 -5.61 -17.51 -3.25
CA PRO A 151 -4.53 -16.60 -3.64
C PRO A 151 -4.93 -15.13 -3.50
N PHE A 152 -4.14 -14.34 -2.77
CA PHE A 152 -4.27 -12.89 -2.75
C PHE A 152 -3.46 -12.24 -3.87
N PRO A 153 -4.05 -11.32 -4.65
CA PRO A 153 -3.27 -10.50 -5.55
C PRO A 153 -2.33 -9.61 -4.73
N MET A 154 -1.05 -9.64 -5.08
CA MET A 154 -0.09 -8.67 -4.60
C MET A 154 -0.38 -7.30 -5.23
N ALA A 155 -0.19 -6.23 -4.47
CA ALA A 155 -0.15 -4.89 -5.03
C ALA A 155 1.07 -4.75 -5.95
N ALA A 156 0.90 -4.03 -7.06
CA ALA A 156 2.04 -3.68 -7.90
C ALA A 156 2.96 -2.75 -7.12
N VAL A 157 4.25 -3.00 -7.27
CA VAL A 157 5.28 -2.11 -6.77
C VAL A 157 5.49 -0.99 -7.79
N ALA A 158 4.60 0.00 -7.78
CA ALA A 158 4.49 1.02 -8.81
C ALA A 158 4.09 2.39 -8.22
N ASP A 159 4.65 3.46 -8.80
CA ASP A 159 4.20 4.82 -8.52
C ASP A 159 3.06 5.21 -9.48
N THR A 160 1.85 5.30 -8.92
CA THR A 160 0.61 5.70 -9.60
C THR A 160 0.24 7.17 -9.36
N TYR A 161 1.10 7.95 -8.68
CA TYR A 161 0.81 9.32 -8.29
C TYR A 161 0.44 10.18 -9.50
N GLN A 162 -0.73 10.82 -9.40
CA GLN A 162 -1.18 11.79 -10.38
C GLN A 162 -0.93 13.20 -9.80
N PRO A 163 -0.07 14.02 -10.42
CA PRO A 163 0.05 15.41 -9.99
C PRO A 163 -1.28 16.15 -10.17
N ASN A 164 -1.66 16.98 -9.19
CA ASN A 164 -2.92 17.75 -9.14
C ASN A 164 -3.19 18.62 -10.38
N SER A 165 -2.12 18.94 -11.11
CA SER A 165 -2.18 19.40 -12.49
C SER A 165 -1.33 18.42 -13.30
N PRO A 166 -1.90 17.40 -13.98
CA PRO A 166 -1.14 16.71 -15.00
C PRO A 166 -0.61 17.81 -15.91
N PRO A 167 0.70 17.87 -16.21
CA PRO A 167 1.19 18.89 -17.12
C PRO A 167 0.33 18.79 -18.36
N ASN A 168 -0.50 19.81 -18.58
CA ASN A 168 -1.24 19.92 -19.82
C ASN A 168 -0.16 19.80 -20.89
N PRO A 169 -0.33 18.95 -21.92
CA PRO A 169 0.51 18.98 -23.10
C PRO A 169 0.50 20.37 -23.71
N THR A 170 1.21 21.33 -23.13
CA THR A 170 1.39 22.63 -23.74
C THR A 170 2.37 22.34 -24.84
N VAL A 171 1.82 22.09 -26.02
CA VAL A 171 2.50 22.09 -27.30
C VAL A 171 3.07 23.50 -27.46
N THR A 172 4.23 23.76 -26.85
CA THR A 172 4.90 25.05 -26.99
C THR A 172 5.63 25.03 -28.31
N THR A 173 4.99 25.52 -29.37
CA THR A 173 5.67 25.77 -30.64
C THR A 173 6.61 26.97 -30.49
N SER A 174 7.81 26.78 -29.91
CA SER A 174 8.83 27.82 -29.93
C SER A 174 9.67 27.69 -31.20
N SER A 175 9.31 28.49 -32.20
CA SER A 175 10.06 28.61 -33.45
C SER A 175 11.29 29.50 -33.26
N SER A 176 12.43 28.88 -32.96
CA SER A 176 13.75 29.49 -33.16
C SER A 176 14.67 28.47 -33.82
N GLY A 177 14.84 28.57 -35.14
CA GLY A 177 15.74 27.71 -35.93
C GLY A 177 15.11 26.47 -36.58
N GLY A 178 13.82 26.50 -36.95
CA GLY A 178 13.16 25.39 -37.67
C GLY A 178 12.86 24.15 -36.82
N ARG A 179 13.00 24.25 -35.49
CA ARG A 179 12.62 23.22 -34.53
C ARG A 179 11.32 23.63 -33.85
N VAL A 180 10.24 22.91 -34.09
CA VAL A 180 9.03 22.97 -33.25
C VAL A 180 9.19 21.90 -32.17
N VAL A 181 9.30 22.30 -30.92
CA VAL A 181 9.47 21.37 -29.79
C VAL A 181 8.10 21.06 -29.19
N LEU A 182 7.61 19.82 -29.34
CA LEU A 182 6.55 19.32 -28.45
C LEU A 182 7.21 18.97 -27.11
N SER A 183 7.34 19.97 -26.23
CA SER A 183 7.92 19.80 -24.90
C SER A 183 6.86 19.28 -23.94
N PHE A 184 6.89 17.99 -23.62
CA PHE A 184 6.21 17.50 -22.42
C PHE A 184 7.18 17.63 -21.25
N ARG A 185 6.90 18.55 -20.30
CA ARG A 185 7.66 18.61 -19.05
C ARG A 185 7.35 17.34 -18.23
N SER A 186 8.37 16.56 -17.93
CA SER A 186 8.30 15.56 -16.85
C SER A 186 7.98 16.26 -15.52
N PRO A 187 7.03 15.78 -14.69
CA PRO A 187 6.68 16.42 -13.42
C PRO A 187 7.77 16.37 -12.34
N LEU A 188 8.75 15.45 -12.42
CA LEU A 188 9.91 15.47 -11.52
C LEU A 188 11.17 15.70 -12.30
N ASN A 189 11.44 16.99 -12.47
CA ASN A 189 12.76 17.51 -12.70
C ASN A 189 13.03 18.48 -11.54
N THR A 190 13.38 17.95 -10.36
CA THR A 190 14.02 18.76 -9.32
C THR A 190 15.41 19.10 -9.82
N GLY A 191 15.49 20.13 -10.67
CA GLY A 191 16.72 20.79 -11.08
C GLY A 191 17.67 19.99 -11.96
N THR A 192 17.38 19.91 -13.26
CA THR A 192 18.31 20.24 -14.37
C THR A 192 17.59 19.95 -15.70
N GLY A 193 17.41 20.98 -16.53
CA GLY A 193 16.60 20.96 -17.75
C GLY A 193 17.09 20.05 -18.89
N THR A 194 17.19 18.74 -18.65
CA THR A 194 17.44 17.73 -19.68
C THR A 194 16.12 17.07 -20.07
N THR A 195 15.72 17.30 -21.32
CA THR A 195 14.66 16.54 -21.99
C THR A 195 15.30 15.24 -22.49
N GLY A 196 14.92 14.09 -21.93
CA GLY A 196 15.35 12.78 -22.45
C GLY A 196 16.10 11.84 -21.50
N SER A 197 16.15 12.11 -20.18
CA SER A 197 16.60 11.10 -19.22
C SER A 197 15.45 10.19 -18.79
N VAL A 198 15.72 8.89 -18.73
CA VAL A 198 14.80 7.93 -18.11
C VAL A 198 14.85 8.14 -16.59
N PRO A 199 13.71 8.36 -15.91
CA PRO A 199 13.65 8.28 -14.46
C PRO A 199 14.21 6.93 -14.01
N ASN A 200 15.01 6.93 -12.95
CA ASN A 200 15.53 5.70 -12.37
C ASN A 200 14.88 5.47 -11.02
N MET A 201 13.83 4.64 -10.99
CA MET A 201 13.19 4.17 -9.76
C MET A 201 13.93 2.99 -9.10
N ALA A 202 15.10 2.60 -9.61
CA ALA A 202 15.88 1.51 -9.00
C ALA A 202 16.55 1.89 -7.65
N GLY A 203 16.33 3.12 -7.16
CA GLY A 203 16.68 3.55 -5.80
C GLY A 203 15.66 3.06 -4.76
N ASN A 204 15.96 3.25 -3.47
CA ASN A 204 15.17 2.81 -2.32
C ASN A 204 13.74 3.41 -2.20
N ASP A 205 13.23 4.10 -3.22
CA ASP A 205 11.92 4.76 -3.26
C ASP A 205 10.88 3.84 -3.92
N VAL A 206 10.90 2.59 -3.47
CA VAL A 206 10.01 1.54 -3.92
C VAL A 206 8.88 1.44 -2.90
N ILE A 207 7.63 1.39 -3.36
CA ILE A 207 6.49 1.76 -2.52
C ILE A 207 5.42 0.67 -2.55
N CYS A 208 4.88 0.37 -1.37
CA CYS A 208 3.72 -0.48 -1.13
C CYS A 208 2.38 0.30 -1.27
N ASN A 209 2.47 1.60 -1.54
CA ASN A 209 1.35 2.55 -1.56
C ASN A 209 0.91 2.96 -2.98
N HIS A 210 -0.39 3.17 -3.07
CA HIS A 210 -1.07 3.71 -4.25
C HIS A 210 -0.97 5.25 -4.25
N GLY A 211 0.03 5.78 -4.95
CA GLY A 211 0.14 7.21 -5.26
C GLY A 211 0.87 8.06 -4.22
N ASP A 212 2.09 7.68 -3.85
CA ASP A 212 2.93 8.44 -2.89
C ASP A 212 3.76 9.54 -3.56
N ASN A 213 4.15 10.55 -2.77
CA ASN A 213 5.08 11.58 -3.19
C ASN A 213 6.53 11.13 -2.93
N LEU A 214 7.26 10.80 -4.00
CA LEU A 214 8.68 10.44 -3.99
C LEU A 214 9.61 11.49 -3.36
N SER A 215 9.13 12.71 -3.04
CA SER A 215 9.92 13.70 -2.30
C SER A 215 10.11 13.37 -0.82
N THR A 216 9.38 12.39 -0.29
CA THR A 216 9.68 11.78 1.00
C THR A 216 10.68 10.64 0.75
N SER A 217 11.82 10.60 1.45
CA SER A 217 12.99 9.74 1.13
C SER A 217 13.19 8.62 2.15
N THR A 218 12.39 7.56 2.10
CA THR A 218 12.40 6.50 3.10
C THR A 218 12.12 5.15 2.48
N ASN A 219 13.00 4.23 2.80
CA ASN A 219 13.02 2.87 2.29
C ASN A 219 12.01 1.98 3.03
N GLU A 220 10.89 1.65 2.39
CA GLU A 220 9.88 0.73 2.96
C GLU A 220 10.36 -0.73 3.05
N THR A 221 11.55 -1.06 2.54
CA THR A 221 12.12 -2.42 2.70
C THR A 221 12.53 -2.76 4.13
N THR A 222 12.56 -1.78 5.03
CA THR A 222 12.96 -1.96 6.43
C THR A 222 12.05 -1.25 7.43
N GLY A 223 11.13 -0.39 6.98
CA GLY A 223 10.22 0.41 7.81
C GLY A 223 8.76 0.03 7.60
N ASN A 224 7.88 0.46 8.53
CA ASN A 224 6.42 0.28 8.45
C ASN A 224 5.92 -1.16 8.25
N MET A 225 6.74 -2.17 8.57
CA MET A 225 6.31 -3.56 8.47
C MET A 225 5.38 -3.96 9.60
N VAL A 226 4.38 -4.78 9.27
CA VAL A 226 3.59 -5.52 10.26
C VAL A 226 4.50 -6.28 11.20
N LEU A 227 4.29 -6.06 12.50
CA LEU A 227 4.86 -6.87 13.56
C LEU A 227 3.84 -7.91 13.98
N MET A 228 4.12 -9.17 13.64
CA MET A 228 3.39 -10.31 14.22
C MET A 228 3.42 -10.21 15.75
N PRO A 229 2.33 -10.49 16.48
CA PRO A 229 2.37 -10.38 17.93
C PRO A 229 3.49 -11.19 18.58
N THR A 230 4.03 -10.62 19.65
CA THR A 230 5.11 -11.17 20.46
C THR A 230 4.86 -10.81 21.91
N THR A 231 5.41 -11.61 22.84
CA THR A 231 5.40 -11.25 24.26
C THR A 231 6.60 -10.39 24.65
N VAL A 232 7.57 -10.19 23.75
CA VAL A 232 8.84 -9.48 23.99
C VAL A 232 8.68 -7.98 23.76
N ALA A 233 8.65 -7.20 24.85
CA ALA A 233 8.42 -5.76 24.81
C ALA A 233 9.43 -4.98 23.95
N SER A 234 10.72 -5.33 24.02
CA SER A 234 11.78 -4.63 23.28
C SER A 234 11.64 -4.79 21.77
N THR A 235 11.16 -5.94 21.29
CA THR A 235 10.86 -6.15 19.87
C THR A 235 9.80 -5.16 19.38
N VAL A 236 8.75 -4.94 20.18
CA VAL A 236 7.67 -4.01 19.86
C VAL A 236 8.16 -2.56 19.87
N THR A 237 8.87 -2.14 20.92
CA THR A 237 9.35 -0.75 21.04
C THR A 237 10.43 -0.39 20.00
N ASN A 238 11.26 -1.35 19.61
CA ASN A 238 12.21 -1.21 18.52
C ASN A 238 11.48 -1.05 17.17
N GLN A 239 10.42 -1.82 16.92
CA GLN A 239 9.67 -1.68 15.67
C GLN A 239 8.90 -0.35 15.61
N ILE A 240 8.33 0.10 16.74
CA ILE A 240 7.71 1.43 16.83
C ILE A 240 8.72 2.54 16.46
N ALA A 241 10.01 2.37 16.77
CA ALA A 241 11.04 3.33 16.40
C ALA A 241 11.13 3.61 14.88
N LEU A 242 10.77 2.60 14.08
CA LEU A 242 10.96 2.58 12.63
C LEU A 242 9.75 3.09 11.85
N LEU A 243 8.65 3.49 12.52
CA LEU A 243 7.42 3.96 11.87
C LEU A 243 7.63 5.30 11.17
N GLN A 244 7.43 5.41 9.86
CA GLN A 244 7.67 6.61 9.07
C GLN A 244 6.42 7.05 8.31
N PRO A 245 6.14 8.36 8.20
CA PRO A 245 4.93 8.88 7.55
C PRO A 245 5.00 8.75 6.02
N ARG A 246 3.97 8.18 5.39
CA ARG A 246 3.94 7.72 3.98
C ARG A 246 2.54 7.52 3.42
N GLY A 247 2.31 7.85 2.15
CA GLY A 247 1.10 7.45 1.43
C GLY A 247 -0.20 8.11 1.92
N ARG A 248 -1.33 7.57 1.47
CA ARG A 248 -2.68 8.10 1.70
C ARG A 248 -3.45 7.27 2.75
N THR A 249 -4.47 7.83 3.38
CA THR A 249 -5.13 7.17 4.52
C THR A 249 -6.16 6.12 4.09
N SER A 250 -5.93 4.87 4.49
CA SER A 250 -6.93 3.78 4.41
C SER A 250 -7.08 3.04 5.74
N ILE A 251 -7.83 3.63 6.67
CA ILE A 251 -8.16 3.10 8.01
C ILE A 251 -8.72 1.68 7.92
N ALA A 252 -9.72 1.49 7.06
CA ALA A 252 -10.27 0.20 6.68
C ALA A 252 -9.17 -0.87 6.48
N VAL A 253 -8.13 -0.62 5.66
CA VAL A 253 -7.13 -1.65 5.33
C VAL A 253 -6.31 -2.01 6.56
N GLY A 254 -5.95 -1.01 7.37
CA GLY A 254 -5.34 -1.23 8.67
C GLY A 254 -6.21 -2.11 9.58
N MET A 255 -7.50 -1.79 9.68
CA MET A 255 -8.45 -2.55 10.49
C MET A 255 -8.62 -3.99 9.99
N ARG A 256 -8.62 -4.21 8.66
CA ARG A 256 -8.74 -5.56 8.08
C ARG A 256 -7.56 -6.45 8.46
N TRP A 257 -6.34 -5.91 8.43
CA TRP A 257 -5.16 -6.61 8.93
C TRP A 257 -5.20 -6.82 10.45
N GLY A 258 -5.69 -5.82 11.19
CA GLY A 258 -5.89 -5.90 12.64
C GLY A 258 -6.80 -7.06 13.03
N THR A 259 -7.96 -7.19 12.39
CA THR A 259 -8.91 -8.29 12.66
C THR A 259 -8.38 -9.63 12.19
N LEU A 260 -7.73 -9.68 11.03
CA LEU A 260 -7.12 -10.90 10.48
C LEU A 260 -6.10 -11.50 11.44
N LEU A 261 -5.20 -10.67 11.97
CA LEU A 261 -4.15 -11.15 12.88
C LEU A 261 -4.71 -11.49 14.27
N MET A 262 -5.80 -10.85 14.71
CA MET A 262 -6.44 -11.12 16.00
C MET A 262 -7.22 -12.45 16.02
N ASP A 263 -7.75 -12.84 14.87
CA ASP A 263 -8.65 -13.97 14.74
C ASP A 263 -7.98 -15.32 14.99
N GLU A 264 -8.72 -16.25 15.61
CA GLU A 264 -8.25 -17.62 15.89
C GLU A 264 -7.73 -18.36 14.65
N THR A 265 -8.24 -18.05 13.46
CA THR A 265 -7.78 -18.64 12.20
C THR A 265 -6.34 -18.28 11.85
N ALA A 266 -5.76 -17.25 12.47
CA ALA A 266 -4.35 -16.89 12.31
C ALA A 266 -3.40 -17.76 13.16
N ARG A 267 -3.89 -18.60 14.08
CA ARG A 267 -3.06 -19.45 14.96
C ARG A 267 -1.99 -20.29 14.23
N PRO A 268 -2.27 -20.89 13.05
CA PRO A 268 -1.24 -21.57 12.27
C PRO A 268 -0.08 -20.65 11.81
N ILE A 269 -0.37 -19.38 11.51
CA ILE A 269 0.63 -18.37 11.13
C ILE A 269 1.55 -18.08 12.32
N TYR A 270 0.97 -17.92 13.51
CA TYR A 270 1.71 -17.68 14.74
C TYR A 270 2.57 -18.89 15.10
N SER A 271 2.02 -20.10 14.97
CA SER A 271 2.76 -21.34 15.20
C SER A 271 3.97 -21.47 14.27
N ALA A 272 3.86 -21.01 13.02
CA ALA A 272 4.96 -21.03 12.06
C ALA A 272 6.02 -19.95 12.34
N LEU A 273 5.60 -18.72 12.68
CA LEU A 273 6.49 -17.55 12.75
C LEU A 273 7.00 -17.22 14.16
N ARG A 274 6.36 -17.74 15.21
CA ARG A 274 6.65 -17.49 16.62
C ARG A 274 7.00 -18.76 17.40
N SER A 275 7.36 -19.84 16.73
CA SER A 275 7.76 -21.12 17.37
C SER A 275 8.94 -20.98 18.34
N GLY A 276 9.81 -19.97 18.16
CA GLY A 276 10.90 -19.65 19.08
C GLY A 276 10.47 -18.94 20.38
N GLU A 277 9.21 -18.53 20.51
CA GLU A 277 8.66 -17.86 21.67
C GLU A 277 7.63 -18.77 22.37
N ALA A 278 8.06 -19.55 23.37
CA ALA A 278 7.20 -20.54 24.02
C ALA A 278 5.87 -19.95 24.57
N ALA A 279 5.88 -18.69 25.01
CA ALA A 279 4.69 -17.98 25.50
C ALA A 279 3.67 -17.60 24.40
N MET A 280 4.05 -17.72 23.12
CA MET A 280 3.15 -17.54 21.97
C MET A 280 2.43 -18.83 21.56
N ALA A 281 2.74 -19.97 22.19
CA ALA A 281 2.09 -21.24 21.89
C ALA A 281 0.57 -21.16 22.14
N GLY A 282 -0.22 -21.59 21.15
CA GLY A 282 -1.69 -21.58 21.21
C GLY A 282 -2.34 -20.22 20.95
N ARG A 283 -1.56 -19.18 20.63
CA ARG A 283 -2.09 -17.85 20.25
C ARG A 283 -2.26 -17.70 18.73
N PRO A 284 -3.23 -16.92 18.23
CA PRO A 284 -4.33 -16.33 18.99
C PRO A 284 -5.22 -17.41 19.59
N THR A 285 -5.77 -17.14 20.77
CA THR A 285 -6.71 -18.06 21.42
C THR A 285 -8.04 -18.12 20.64
N ASP A 286 -8.93 -19.03 21.01
CA ASP A 286 -10.25 -19.09 20.39
C ASP A 286 -11.00 -17.77 20.64
N ASN A 287 -11.78 -17.30 19.68
CA ASN A 287 -12.44 -16.00 19.76
C ASN A 287 -13.47 -15.92 20.90
N ASN A 288 -14.02 -17.06 21.32
CA ASN A 288 -14.96 -17.18 22.42
C ASN A 288 -14.31 -17.58 23.76
N ASP A 289 -12.97 -17.57 23.86
CA ASP A 289 -12.25 -17.89 25.09
C ASP A 289 -12.57 -16.88 26.21
N PRO A 290 -13.24 -17.29 27.31
CA PRO A 290 -13.60 -16.37 28.39
C PRO A 290 -12.40 -15.87 29.19
N GLU A 291 -11.22 -16.49 29.03
CA GLU A 291 -10.00 -16.13 29.77
C GLU A 291 -9.06 -15.21 28.99
N THR A 292 -9.40 -14.87 27.74
CA THR A 292 -8.56 -14.02 26.89
C THR A 292 -9.31 -12.78 26.42
N ARG A 293 -8.76 -11.60 26.73
CA ARG A 293 -9.22 -10.34 26.15
C ARG A 293 -8.48 -10.05 24.85
N LYS A 294 -9.23 -9.85 23.77
CA LYS A 294 -8.72 -9.53 22.43
C LYS A 294 -8.98 -8.07 22.11
N ILE A 295 -7.92 -7.30 21.89
CA ILE A 295 -7.96 -5.85 21.92
C ILE A 295 -7.28 -5.24 20.70
N ILE A 296 -8.02 -4.43 19.95
CA ILE A 296 -7.51 -3.65 18.83
C ILE A 296 -7.47 -2.18 19.26
N VAL A 297 -6.32 -1.53 19.10
CA VAL A 297 -6.19 -0.08 19.26
C VAL A 297 -6.03 0.52 17.87
N LEU A 298 -7.12 1.07 17.34
CA LEU A 298 -7.20 1.70 16.03
C LEU A 298 -6.98 3.20 16.16
N MET A 299 -5.97 3.73 15.50
CA MET A 299 -5.63 5.15 15.54
C MET A 299 -5.48 5.73 14.14
N THR A 300 -6.00 6.96 13.93
CA THR A 300 -5.85 7.72 12.68
C THR A 300 -5.64 9.22 12.92
N ASP A 301 -5.03 9.92 11.96
CA ASP A 301 -4.91 11.39 11.95
C ASP A 301 -5.61 12.08 10.77
N GLY A 302 -6.33 11.33 9.94
CA GLY A 302 -6.96 11.81 8.72
C GLY A 302 -8.17 10.99 8.30
N ASP A 303 -8.97 11.55 7.41
CA ASP A 303 -10.07 10.84 6.78
C ASP A 303 -9.57 9.90 5.69
N HIS A 304 -10.43 8.94 5.33
CA HIS A 304 -10.19 8.05 4.21
C HIS A 304 -9.93 8.80 2.91
N VAL A 305 -8.91 8.36 2.16
CA VAL A 305 -8.53 8.98 0.89
C VAL A 305 -8.43 7.94 -0.22
N ALA A 306 -9.21 8.13 -1.29
CA ALA A 306 -9.27 7.21 -2.42
C ALA A 306 -7.89 6.97 -3.05
N SER A 307 -7.67 5.76 -3.55
CA SER A 307 -6.40 5.35 -4.16
C SER A 307 -6.64 4.57 -5.46
N ASP A 308 -5.66 4.62 -6.35
CA ASP A 308 -5.68 3.91 -7.62
C ASP A 308 -4.66 2.76 -7.59
N HIS A 309 -5.09 1.57 -8.00
CA HIS A 309 -4.21 0.41 -8.11
C HIS A 309 -3.91 0.07 -9.56
N ILE A 310 -2.80 -0.63 -9.78
CA ILE A 310 -2.47 -1.23 -11.07
C ILE A 310 -3.28 -2.53 -11.20
N PRO A 311 -4.12 -2.70 -12.24
CA PRO A 311 -4.88 -3.93 -12.47
C PRO A 311 -3.96 -5.14 -12.68
N ASP A 312 -4.44 -6.34 -12.34
CA ASP A 312 -3.68 -7.60 -12.37
C ASP A 312 -2.91 -7.85 -13.68
N VAL A 313 -3.50 -7.47 -14.83
CA VAL A 313 -2.90 -7.63 -16.17
C VAL A 313 -1.63 -6.80 -16.39
N TYR A 314 -1.41 -5.77 -15.57
CA TYR A 314 -0.25 -4.88 -15.63
C TYR A 314 0.67 -5.03 -14.42
N LYS A 315 0.46 -5.99 -13.53
CA LYS A 315 1.34 -6.18 -12.36
C LYS A 315 2.58 -7.02 -12.67
N THR A 316 2.38 -8.05 -13.48
CA THR A 316 3.36 -9.09 -13.83
C THR A 316 3.06 -9.63 -15.23
N GLY A 317 3.99 -10.37 -15.83
CA GLY A 317 3.90 -10.87 -17.19
C GLY A 317 4.66 -9.99 -18.18
N LEU A 318 4.94 -10.55 -19.36
CA LEU A 318 5.69 -9.86 -20.41
C LEU A 318 4.94 -8.61 -20.88
N SER A 319 5.58 -7.46 -20.71
CA SER A 319 5.07 -6.18 -21.21
C SER A 319 5.42 -5.98 -22.70
N PRO A 320 4.76 -5.07 -23.43
CA PRO A 320 5.23 -4.65 -24.75
C PRO A 320 6.50 -3.77 -24.68
N ILE A 321 7.08 -3.57 -23.51
CA ILE A 321 8.17 -2.62 -23.27
C ILE A 321 9.51 -3.35 -23.24
N TRP A 322 10.49 -2.76 -23.92
CA TRP A 322 11.84 -3.27 -24.08
C TRP A 322 12.84 -2.25 -23.55
N ARG A 323 13.94 -2.72 -22.98
CA ARG A 323 15.02 -1.90 -22.44
C ARG A 323 16.37 -2.29 -23.05
N GLY A 324 17.12 -1.30 -23.52
CA GLY A 324 18.48 -1.45 -24.02
C GLY A 324 19.53 -1.49 -22.91
N ALA A 325 20.76 -1.86 -23.28
CA ALA A 325 21.93 -1.84 -22.40
C ALA A 325 22.33 -0.42 -21.97
N ASP A 326 21.99 0.58 -22.78
CA ASP A 326 22.14 2.01 -22.46
C ASP A 326 21.10 2.53 -21.44
N GLY A 327 20.12 1.70 -21.08
CA GLY A 327 19.05 2.03 -20.17
C GLY A 327 17.86 2.74 -20.80
N ASN A 328 17.86 2.91 -22.12
CA ASN A 328 16.74 3.49 -22.86
C ASN A 328 15.65 2.45 -23.15
N PHE A 329 14.44 2.94 -23.40
CA PHE A 329 13.24 2.11 -23.60
C PHE A 329 12.69 2.22 -25.03
N ALA A 330 12.04 1.15 -25.48
CA ALA A 330 11.20 1.11 -26.66
C ALA A 330 9.90 0.35 -26.37
N ILE A 331 8.81 0.69 -27.05
CA ILE A 331 7.51 0.02 -26.94
C ILE A 331 7.14 -0.69 -28.24
N ARG A 332 6.68 -1.93 -28.13
CA ARG A 332 6.24 -2.78 -29.23
C ARG A 332 4.76 -2.57 -29.52
N TYR A 333 4.43 -2.41 -30.80
CA TYR A 333 3.08 -2.40 -31.36
C TYR A 333 2.97 -3.48 -32.43
N THR A 334 1.82 -4.14 -32.50
CA THR A 334 1.47 -5.11 -33.54
C THR A 334 0.58 -4.45 -34.59
N SER A 335 0.45 -5.10 -35.75
CA SER A 335 -0.39 -4.66 -36.86
C SER A 335 -1.90 -4.92 -36.67
N GLY A 336 -2.35 -5.40 -35.51
CA GLY A 336 -3.75 -5.73 -35.22
C GLY A 336 -4.04 -5.83 -33.71
N GLY A 337 -5.30 -5.56 -33.32
CA GLY A 337 -5.80 -5.42 -31.94
C GLY A 337 -6.31 -4.00 -31.61
N SER A 338 -6.34 -3.58 -30.34
CA SER A 338 -6.81 -2.24 -29.91
C SER A 338 -5.68 -1.20 -29.87
N ALA A 339 -6.01 0.10 -29.89
CA ALA A 339 -5.04 1.21 -29.94
C ALA A 339 -3.96 1.16 -28.82
N LEU A 340 -4.27 0.59 -27.66
CA LEU A 340 -3.41 0.61 -26.49
C LEU A 340 -2.63 -0.69 -26.26
N THR A 341 -3.02 -1.79 -26.89
CA THR A 341 -2.35 -3.11 -26.72
C THR A 341 -1.84 -3.68 -28.04
N GLY A 342 -1.61 -2.82 -29.02
CA GLY A 342 -1.27 -3.21 -30.40
C GLY A 342 -2.55 -3.36 -31.21
N GLY A 343 -2.66 -2.58 -32.28
CA GLY A 343 -3.93 -2.41 -33.00
C GLY A 343 -3.93 -1.37 -34.08
N THR A 344 -3.22 -0.28 -33.84
CA THR A 344 -3.09 0.79 -34.81
C THR A 344 -1.62 1.05 -35.05
N ARG A 345 -1.26 1.15 -36.34
CA ARG A 345 0.10 1.49 -36.73
C ARG A 345 0.42 2.91 -36.27
N PRO A 346 1.54 3.13 -35.57
CA PRO A 346 1.97 4.46 -35.14
C PRO A 346 1.97 5.47 -36.29
N PHE A 347 1.35 6.64 -36.11
CA PHE A 347 1.41 7.77 -37.04
C PHE A 347 0.95 7.48 -38.48
N MET A 348 0.09 6.48 -38.70
CA MET A 348 -0.44 6.17 -40.03
C MET A 348 -1.97 6.23 -40.08
N PRO A 349 -2.56 6.94 -41.05
CA PRO A 349 -3.97 6.79 -41.40
C PRO A 349 -4.26 5.36 -41.84
N THR A 350 -5.45 4.83 -41.57
CA THR A 350 -5.88 3.49 -42.03
C THR A 350 -5.96 3.36 -43.56
N THR A 351 -5.83 4.48 -44.29
CA THR A 351 -6.01 4.60 -45.73
C THR A 351 -4.71 4.63 -46.54
N THR A 352 -3.54 4.80 -45.92
CA THR A 352 -2.23 4.84 -46.61
C THR A 352 -1.20 3.93 -45.93
N ASN A 353 -0.68 2.95 -46.67
CA ASN A 353 0.37 2.02 -46.19
C ASN A 353 1.76 2.63 -46.38
N THR A 354 1.96 3.90 -46.00
CA THR A 354 3.25 4.56 -46.14
C THR A 354 3.64 5.32 -44.90
N CYS A 355 4.90 5.21 -44.51
CA CYS A 355 5.43 5.82 -43.31
C CYS A 355 6.64 6.68 -43.69
N SER A 356 6.53 8.01 -43.60
CA SER A 356 7.58 8.95 -44.03
C SER A 356 8.10 8.68 -45.46
N GLY A 357 7.21 8.25 -46.36
CA GLY A 357 7.53 7.89 -47.75
C GLY A 357 7.96 6.43 -48.00
N TRP A 358 8.04 5.61 -46.95
CA TRP A 358 8.37 4.18 -47.04
C TRP A 358 7.10 3.32 -47.15
N PRO A 359 7.00 2.41 -48.13
CA PRO A 359 5.88 1.47 -48.22
C PRO A 359 5.92 0.47 -47.07
N MET A 360 4.77 0.17 -46.48
CA MET A 360 4.64 -0.65 -45.28
C MET A 360 3.87 -1.94 -45.58
N THR A 361 4.40 -3.08 -45.13
CA THR A 361 3.69 -4.36 -45.19
C THR A 361 2.65 -4.46 -44.07
N SER A 362 1.51 -5.08 -44.37
CA SER A 362 0.60 -5.57 -43.33
C SER A 362 1.28 -6.72 -42.58
N ASN A 363 1.01 -6.84 -41.27
CA ASN A 363 1.48 -7.93 -40.40
C ASN A 363 2.87 -7.79 -39.77
N ARG A 364 3.52 -6.62 -39.85
CA ARG A 364 4.81 -6.36 -39.18
C ARG A 364 4.63 -5.78 -37.77
N GLU A 365 5.62 -6.03 -36.91
CA GLU A 365 5.75 -5.40 -35.59
C GLU A 365 6.50 -4.07 -35.68
N TYR A 366 6.20 -3.17 -34.76
CA TYR A 366 6.77 -1.83 -34.67
C TYR A 366 7.32 -1.58 -33.27
N PHE A 367 8.57 -1.18 -33.16
CA PHE A 367 9.26 -0.84 -31.91
C PHE A 367 9.60 0.65 -31.88
N ILE A 368 8.87 1.46 -31.13
CA ILE A 368 9.11 2.90 -31.04
C ILE A 368 10.06 3.20 -29.87
N PRO A 369 11.26 3.76 -30.10
CA PRO A 369 12.10 4.25 -29.02
C PRO A 369 11.46 5.47 -28.34
N HIS A 370 11.55 5.56 -27.01
CA HIS A 370 11.00 6.71 -26.27
C HIS A 370 11.68 8.06 -26.63
N LEU A 371 12.95 8.01 -27.08
CA LEU A 371 13.72 9.16 -27.59
C LEU A 371 13.64 9.35 -29.11
N LYS A 372 12.57 8.86 -29.75
CA LYS A 372 12.34 9.11 -31.17
C LYS A 372 12.47 10.61 -31.51
N ALA A 373 12.96 10.91 -32.72
CA ALA A 373 13.14 12.29 -33.13
C ALA A 373 11.78 12.99 -33.36
N ASN A 374 11.70 14.28 -33.01
CA ASN A 374 10.48 15.08 -33.17
C ASN A 374 10.16 15.40 -34.65
N SER A 375 11.20 15.43 -35.48
CA SER A 375 11.07 15.57 -36.92
C SER A 375 12.09 14.67 -37.60
N LEU A 376 11.71 14.11 -38.74
CA LEU A 376 12.52 13.19 -39.51
C LEU A 376 12.43 13.57 -40.98
N ALA A 377 13.54 13.42 -41.69
CA ALA A 377 13.51 13.59 -43.13
C ALA A 377 12.83 12.37 -43.76
N PRO A 378 11.93 12.57 -44.74
CA PRO A 378 11.25 11.47 -45.42
C PRO A 378 12.24 10.66 -46.28
N ARG A 379 11.74 9.58 -46.87
CA ARG A 379 12.44 8.86 -47.93
C ARG A 379 12.69 9.80 -49.11
N ASN A 380 13.96 9.95 -49.48
CA ASN A 380 14.38 10.79 -50.60
C ASN A 380 14.42 10.03 -51.94
N ARG A 381 14.85 8.75 -51.94
CA ARG A 381 15.02 7.91 -53.13
C ARG A 381 14.42 6.53 -52.94
N ALA A 382 14.00 5.91 -54.06
CA ALA A 382 13.49 4.54 -54.04
C ALA A 382 14.56 3.50 -53.65
N SER A 383 15.84 3.78 -53.85
CA SER A 383 16.95 2.88 -53.51
C SER A 383 17.44 2.98 -52.07
N ASP A 384 16.91 3.93 -51.29
CA ASP A 384 17.34 4.07 -49.91
C ASP A 384 16.97 2.79 -49.11
N PRO A 385 17.73 2.42 -48.08
CA PRO A 385 17.36 1.31 -47.20
C PRO A 385 16.10 1.61 -46.38
N GLU A 386 15.15 0.66 -46.35
CA GLU A 386 13.95 0.75 -45.52
C GLU A 386 14.33 1.08 -44.06
N GLY A 387 13.79 2.17 -43.53
CA GLY A 387 14.02 2.54 -42.13
C GLY A 387 15.07 3.64 -41.91
N GLN A 388 15.74 4.09 -42.97
CA GLN A 388 16.77 5.13 -42.88
C GLN A 388 16.28 6.46 -43.47
N SER A 389 16.28 7.51 -42.65
CA SER A 389 16.05 8.89 -43.11
C SER A 389 17.16 9.30 -44.08
N SER A 390 16.80 9.67 -45.32
CA SER A 390 17.75 9.79 -46.45
C SER A 390 17.74 11.15 -47.18
N GLY A 391 17.01 12.13 -46.66
CA GLY A 391 17.08 13.53 -47.09
C GLY A 391 15.71 14.19 -47.33
N GLY A 392 15.70 15.52 -47.46
CA GLY A 392 14.47 16.32 -47.61
C GLY A 392 14.12 17.18 -46.38
N THR A 393 13.07 17.99 -46.50
CA THR A 393 12.59 18.84 -45.39
C THR A 393 12.03 17.96 -44.28
N ALA A 394 12.56 18.12 -43.06
CA ALA A 394 12.12 17.36 -41.91
C ALA A 394 10.63 17.63 -41.61
N VAL A 395 9.85 16.57 -41.47
CA VAL A 395 8.42 16.65 -41.17
C VAL A 395 8.23 16.43 -39.67
N THR A 396 7.58 17.39 -38.99
CA THR A 396 7.27 17.30 -37.56
C THR A 396 6.19 16.26 -37.31
N GLY A 397 6.40 15.39 -36.31
CA GLY A 397 5.46 14.30 -36.00
C GLY A 397 5.42 13.20 -37.06
N ALA A 398 6.39 13.18 -37.96
CA ALA A 398 6.57 12.09 -38.91
C ALA A 398 6.79 10.77 -38.19
N CYS A 399 6.35 9.69 -38.80
CA CYS A 399 6.60 8.36 -38.25
C CYS A 399 8.10 8.04 -38.31
N ASP A 400 8.60 7.31 -37.30
CA ASP A 400 10.02 6.97 -37.20
C ASP A 400 10.36 5.74 -38.05
N PRO A 401 11.19 5.88 -39.10
CA PRO A 401 11.52 4.77 -39.96
C PRO A 401 12.38 3.71 -39.24
N ARG A 402 13.03 4.06 -38.13
CA ARG A 402 13.75 3.07 -37.33
C ARG A 402 12.81 2.22 -36.48
N ALA A 403 11.54 2.61 -36.37
CA ALA A 403 10.59 1.93 -35.49
C ALA A 403 9.96 0.67 -36.09
N TRP A 404 10.30 0.24 -37.29
CA TRP A 404 9.69 -0.95 -37.93
C TRP A 404 10.67 -2.11 -38.07
N GLN A 405 11.67 -2.23 -37.22
CA GLN A 405 12.62 -3.35 -37.29
C GLN A 405 12.07 -4.64 -36.68
N ALA A 406 12.65 -5.79 -37.04
CA ALA A 406 12.25 -7.10 -36.50
C ALA A 406 12.61 -7.27 -35.01
N THR A 407 13.57 -6.49 -34.53
CA THR A 407 14.02 -6.44 -33.14
C THR A 407 14.13 -4.98 -32.70
N PRO A 408 13.92 -4.64 -31.42
CA PRO A 408 14.09 -3.29 -30.94
C PRO A 408 15.57 -2.92 -30.97
N THR A 409 16.00 -2.11 -31.95
CA THR A 409 17.37 -1.59 -32.00
C THR A 409 17.39 -0.09 -32.22
N TRP A 410 18.33 0.58 -31.57
CA TRP A 410 18.69 1.98 -31.78
C TRP A 410 20.18 2.18 -31.49
N THR A 411 20.73 3.34 -31.85
CA THR A 411 22.15 3.66 -31.60
C THR A 411 22.43 3.57 -30.10
N GLY A 412 23.36 2.69 -29.69
CA GLY A 412 23.71 2.48 -28.29
C GLY A 412 22.84 1.48 -27.53
N SER A 413 21.74 1.00 -28.12
CA SER A 413 20.81 0.04 -27.49
C SER A 413 21.46 -1.26 -27.00
N GLY A 414 22.55 -1.70 -27.64
CA GLY A 414 23.11 -3.03 -27.40
C GLY A 414 22.07 -4.12 -27.68
N THR A 415 22.06 -5.17 -26.86
CA THR A 415 20.97 -6.18 -26.90
C THR A 415 19.81 -5.70 -26.05
N ALA A 416 18.70 -5.32 -26.70
CA ALA A 416 17.48 -4.94 -26.00
C ALA A 416 16.74 -6.18 -25.46
N ARG A 417 16.22 -6.08 -24.22
CA ARG A 417 15.48 -7.15 -23.55
C ARG A 417 14.04 -6.71 -23.26
N GLN A 418 13.09 -7.62 -23.48
CA GLN A 418 11.70 -7.42 -23.08
C GLN A 418 11.59 -7.43 -21.55
N LEU A 419 10.83 -6.48 -21.01
CA LEU A 419 10.61 -6.36 -19.57
C LEU A 419 9.31 -7.07 -19.17
N ASP A 420 9.34 -7.69 -17.98
CA ASP A 420 8.13 -7.99 -17.24
C ASP A 420 7.51 -6.68 -16.72
N TRP A 421 6.18 -6.60 -16.60
CA TRP A 421 5.51 -5.40 -16.08
C TRP A 421 6.04 -4.97 -14.71
N SER A 422 6.37 -5.90 -13.82
CA SER A 422 6.94 -5.58 -12.51
C SER A 422 8.34 -4.94 -12.62
N GLU A 423 9.08 -5.21 -13.70
CA GLU A 423 10.35 -4.55 -14.00
C GLU A 423 10.13 -3.16 -14.62
N VAL A 424 9.06 -2.98 -15.41
CA VAL A 424 8.68 -1.66 -15.93
C VAL A 424 8.49 -0.71 -14.75
N TRP A 425 7.67 -1.08 -13.77
CA TRP A 425 7.40 -0.25 -12.59
C TRP A 425 8.60 -0.05 -11.67
N ARG A 426 9.53 -1.02 -11.67
CA ARG A 426 10.82 -0.86 -10.99
C ARG A 426 11.67 0.25 -11.60
N PHE A 427 11.62 0.45 -12.91
CA PHE A 427 12.48 1.43 -13.57
C PHE A 427 11.80 2.78 -13.74
N VAL A 428 10.52 2.80 -14.09
CA VAL A 428 9.81 4.00 -14.51
C VAL A 428 8.43 4.09 -13.87
N ARG A 429 7.97 5.32 -13.65
CA ARG A 429 6.66 5.64 -13.09
C ARG A 429 5.57 5.51 -14.13
N LEU A 430 4.32 5.38 -13.67
CA LEU A 430 3.17 5.31 -14.56
C LEU A 430 3.02 6.56 -15.44
N ASP A 431 3.20 7.76 -14.88
CA ASP A 431 3.10 9.01 -15.65
C ASP A 431 4.10 9.06 -16.80
N TRP A 432 5.32 8.56 -16.57
CA TRP A 432 6.36 8.47 -17.58
C TRP A 432 6.01 7.46 -18.66
N VAL A 433 5.51 6.26 -18.29
CA VAL A 433 5.05 5.25 -19.26
C VAL A 433 3.95 5.82 -20.15
N VAL A 434 2.94 6.44 -19.55
CA VAL A 434 1.83 7.08 -20.25
C VAL A 434 2.36 8.12 -21.24
N GLN A 435 3.15 9.09 -20.79
CA GLN A 435 3.58 10.20 -21.63
C GLN A 435 4.63 9.80 -22.68
N GLN A 436 5.65 9.04 -22.27
CA GLN A 436 6.82 8.80 -23.10
C GLN A 436 6.69 7.60 -24.03
N LEU A 437 5.97 6.56 -23.60
CA LEU A 437 5.78 5.36 -24.43
C LEU A 437 4.48 5.42 -25.21
N TYR A 438 3.36 5.76 -24.57
CA TYR A 438 2.04 5.72 -25.21
C TYR A 438 1.63 7.02 -25.90
N MET A 439 1.68 8.18 -25.24
CA MET A 439 1.23 9.44 -25.86
C MET A 439 2.16 9.87 -27.00
N ARG A 440 3.47 9.62 -26.87
CA ARG A 440 4.44 9.86 -27.95
C ARG A 440 4.39 8.83 -29.06
N SER A 441 3.65 7.73 -28.93
CA SER A 441 3.56 6.72 -29.99
C SER A 441 2.81 7.19 -31.23
N GLY A 442 1.99 8.25 -31.13
CA GLY A 442 1.13 8.71 -32.23
C GLY A 442 0.13 7.69 -32.72
N VAL A 443 -0.17 6.70 -31.90
CA VAL A 443 -1.29 5.81 -32.11
C VAL A 443 -2.59 6.59 -31.86
N GLN A 444 -3.58 6.40 -32.73
CA GLN A 444 -4.88 7.03 -32.59
C GLN A 444 -5.49 6.69 -31.22
N GLY A 445 -5.99 7.69 -30.49
CA GLY A 445 -6.59 7.50 -29.16
C GLY A 445 -5.62 7.67 -27.99
N THR A 446 -4.30 7.80 -28.23
CA THR A 446 -3.32 7.98 -27.14
C THR A 446 -2.96 9.44 -26.88
N SER A 447 -3.65 10.42 -27.48
CA SER A 447 -3.32 11.84 -27.34
C SER A 447 -3.75 12.47 -26.01
N ASN A 448 -4.61 11.80 -25.24
CA ASN A 448 -5.11 12.27 -23.96
C ASN A 448 -4.48 11.49 -22.80
N TYR A 449 -3.86 12.21 -21.85
CA TYR A 449 -3.20 11.61 -20.69
C TYR A 449 -4.17 10.78 -19.83
N THR A 450 -5.34 11.32 -19.50
CA THR A 450 -6.33 10.66 -18.64
C THR A 450 -6.84 9.39 -19.30
N THR A 451 -7.14 9.42 -20.60
CA THR A 451 -7.57 8.23 -21.35
C THR A 451 -6.54 7.11 -21.25
N VAL A 452 -5.27 7.42 -21.49
CA VAL A 452 -4.22 6.39 -21.44
C VAL A 452 -3.93 5.95 -20.01
N ARG A 453 -3.94 6.88 -19.03
CA ARG A 453 -3.70 6.54 -17.62
C ARG A 453 -4.74 5.55 -17.10
N ASN A 454 -6.02 5.82 -17.36
CA ASN A 454 -7.15 5.01 -16.87
C ASN A 454 -7.17 3.58 -17.42
N GLU A 455 -6.27 3.26 -18.36
CA GLU A 455 -6.10 1.89 -18.85
C GLU A 455 -5.11 1.10 -18.00
N PHE A 456 -4.24 1.77 -17.26
CA PHE A 456 -3.23 1.17 -16.39
C PHE A 456 -3.60 1.25 -14.90
N VAL A 457 -4.71 1.92 -14.57
CA VAL A 457 -5.18 2.04 -13.21
C VAL A 457 -6.66 1.75 -13.12
N ASP A 458 -7.04 1.06 -12.05
CA ASP A 458 -8.43 0.89 -11.63
C ASP A 458 -8.62 1.51 -10.24
N PRO A 459 -9.80 2.08 -9.96
CA PRO A 459 -10.08 2.64 -8.65
C PRO A 459 -10.13 1.50 -7.61
N TYR A 460 -9.29 1.58 -6.59
CA TYR A 460 -9.25 0.64 -5.48
C TYR A 460 -9.66 1.36 -4.21
N LEU A 461 -10.72 0.91 -3.55
CA LEU A 461 -11.33 1.64 -2.43
C LEU A 461 -11.76 3.05 -2.88
N VAL A 462 -12.79 3.05 -3.71
CA VAL A 462 -13.11 4.10 -4.70
C VAL A 462 -13.39 5.51 -4.15
N ASN A 463 -13.83 5.63 -2.90
CA ASN A 463 -14.06 6.90 -2.20
C ASN A 463 -14.09 6.69 -0.68
N ASP A 464 -14.11 7.80 0.05
CA ASP A 464 -14.25 7.89 1.50
C ASP A 464 -15.48 7.13 2.02
N ALA A 465 -16.68 7.44 1.52
CA ALA A 465 -17.92 6.82 1.97
C ALA A 465 -17.94 5.29 1.80
N TYR A 466 -17.33 4.78 0.72
CA TYR A 466 -17.18 3.35 0.47
C TYR A 466 -16.22 2.70 1.46
N MET A 467 -15.10 3.35 1.76
CA MET A 467 -14.15 2.85 2.76
C MET A 467 -14.72 2.92 4.18
N ASP A 468 -15.47 3.96 4.52
CA ASP A 468 -16.19 4.07 5.79
C ASP A 468 -17.17 2.90 5.98
N ALA A 469 -17.90 2.54 4.92
CA ALA A 469 -18.80 1.40 4.92
C ALA A 469 -18.07 0.06 5.12
N LEU A 470 -16.90 -0.12 4.48
CA LEU A 470 -16.05 -1.30 4.67
C LEU A 470 -15.46 -1.36 6.08
N LEU A 471 -14.98 -0.24 6.61
CA LEU A 471 -14.49 -0.13 7.98
C LEU A 471 -15.60 -0.53 8.96
N ASN A 472 -16.78 0.07 8.85
CA ASN A 472 -17.91 -0.23 9.73
C ASN A 472 -18.33 -1.71 9.65
N THR A 473 -18.31 -2.30 8.44
CA THR A 473 -18.58 -3.72 8.23
C THR A 473 -17.57 -4.59 9.00
N ASN A 474 -16.28 -4.30 8.89
CA ASN A 474 -15.24 -5.08 9.56
C ASN A 474 -15.23 -4.87 11.08
N CYS A 475 -15.47 -3.64 11.56
CA CYS A 475 -15.59 -3.38 12.99
C CYS A 475 -16.82 -4.06 13.59
N THR A 476 -17.92 -4.17 12.84
CA THR A 476 -19.09 -4.95 13.26
C THR A 476 -18.75 -6.44 13.38
N ALA A 477 -18.03 -7.00 12.39
CA ALA A 477 -17.55 -8.39 12.45
C ALA A 477 -16.61 -8.62 13.65
N ALA A 478 -15.68 -7.69 13.91
CA ALA A 478 -14.76 -7.74 15.05
C ALA A 478 -15.50 -7.77 16.38
N LYS A 479 -16.47 -6.86 16.58
CA LYS A 479 -17.28 -6.78 17.80
C LYS A 479 -18.13 -8.03 17.99
N ASN A 480 -18.71 -8.58 16.92
CA ASN A 480 -19.46 -9.83 16.96
C ASN A 480 -18.58 -11.05 17.31
N ALA A 481 -17.29 -11.00 16.97
CA ALA A 481 -16.30 -12.02 17.35
C ALA A 481 -15.74 -11.83 18.78
N GLY A 482 -16.20 -10.82 19.52
CA GLY A 482 -15.76 -10.55 20.90
C GLY A 482 -14.50 -9.69 21.00
N PHE A 483 -14.05 -9.05 19.92
CA PHE A 483 -12.88 -8.16 19.96
C PHE A 483 -13.28 -6.79 20.50
N GLU A 484 -12.52 -6.30 21.48
CA GLU A 484 -12.62 -4.95 21.99
C GLU A 484 -11.85 -4.01 21.06
N VAL A 485 -12.48 -2.92 20.63
CA VAL A 485 -11.89 -1.94 19.71
C VAL A 485 -11.83 -0.58 20.38
N PHE A 486 -10.62 -0.06 20.57
CA PHE A 486 -10.36 1.30 21.03
C PHE A 486 -10.05 2.18 19.82
N GLY A 487 -10.79 3.28 19.65
CA GLY A 487 -10.58 4.27 18.59
C GLY A 487 -9.86 5.51 19.12
N ILE A 488 -8.85 5.98 18.39
CA ILE A 488 -8.11 7.21 18.67
C ILE A 488 -8.06 8.08 17.41
N ILE A 489 -8.48 9.34 17.52
CA ILE A 489 -8.26 10.35 16.50
C ILE A 489 -7.18 11.33 16.96
N LEU A 490 -6.23 11.66 16.08
CA LEU A 490 -5.25 12.72 16.28
C LEU A 490 -5.49 13.88 15.30
N GLY A 491 -5.89 15.04 15.81
CA GLY A 491 -6.07 16.27 15.01
C GLY A 491 -7.50 16.80 14.99
N ASP A 492 -7.69 17.92 14.31
CA ASP A 492 -8.94 18.69 14.24
C ASP A 492 -9.76 18.38 12.97
N SER A 493 -9.10 18.01 11.89
CA SER A 493 -9.68 17.92 10.54
C SER A 493 -10.07 16.50 10.14
N VAL A 494 -10.53 15.69 11.11
CA VAL A 494 -10.96 14.30 10.91
C VAL A 494 -12.43 14.16 11.28
N ILE A 495 -13.21 13.50 10.43
CA ILE A 495 -14.59 13.10 10.67
C ILE A 495 -14.60 12.03 11.76
N GLU A 496 -15.36 12.25 12.84
CA GLU A 496 -15.32 11.37 14.01
C GLU A 496 -16.07 10.06 13.82
N ASP A 497 -17.15 10.10 13.05
CA ASP A 497 -18.13 9.02 12.97
C ASP A 497 -17.52 7.65 12.58
N PRO A 498 -16.62 7.54 11.58
CA PRO A 498 -16.02 6.25 11.22
C PRO A 498 -15.29 5.57 12.38
N ILE A 499 -14.45 6.31 13.12
CA ILE A 499 -13.69 5.76 14.26
C ILE A 499 -14.59 5.53 15.47
N ARG A 500 -15.50 6.48 15.75
CA ARG A 500 -16.45 6.39 16.87
C ARG A 500 -17.39 5.19 16.71
N ASN A 501 -17.89 4.93 15.52
CA ASN A 501 -18.77 3.79 15.22
C ASN A 501 -18.00 2.47 15.23
N CYS A 502 -16.72 2.48 14.84
CA CYS A 502 -15.86 1.32 14.90
C CYS A 502 -15.55 0.89 16.35
N ALA A 503 -15.33 1.86 17.24
CA ALA A 503 -15.05 1.62 18.64
C ALA A 503 -16.12 0.75 19.33
N SER A 504 -15.71 0.00 20.35
CA SER A 504 -16.60 -0.82 21.16
C SER A 504 -17.56 0.04 21.98
N PRO A 505 -18.80 -0.44 22.23
CA PRO A 505 -19.76 0.30 23.02
C PRO A 505 -19.27 0.43 24.47
N GLY A 506 -19.43 1.63 25.06
CA GLY A 506 -19.07 1.90 26.45
C GLY A 506 -18.25 3.18 26.61
N THR A 507 -18.01 3.57 27.86
CA THR A 507 -17.15 4.71 28.20
C THR A 507 -15.68 4.31 28.13
N GLY A 508 -14.84 5.12 27.48
CA GLY A 508 -13.39 4.91 27.43
C GLY A 508 -12.88 4.06 26.25
N TYR A 509 -13.72 3.77 25.25
CA TYR A 509 -13.28 3.12 24.00
C TYR A 509 -12.98 4.09 22.87
N TYR A 510 -13.28 5.38 23.03
CA TYR A 510 -13.03 6.41 22.01
C TYR A 510 -12.32 7.61 22.62
N TYR A 511 -11.27 8.07 21.93
CA TYR A 511 -10.45 9.20 22.31
C TYR A 511 -10.24 10.14 21.13
N ARG A 512 -10.30 11.44 21.40
CA ARG A 512 -9.85 12.48 20.47
C ARG A 512 -8.71 13.25 21.12
N ALA A 513 -7.58 13.33 20.43
CA ALA A 513 -6.38 14.03 20.85
C ALA A 513 -6.05 15.13 19.84
N PHE A 514 -5.67 16.31 20.31
CA PHE A 514 -5.31 17.44 19.45
C PHE A 514 -3.80 17.66 19.36
N ASN A 515 -3.03 17.01 20.22
CA ASN A 515 -1.58 17.13 20.28
C ASN A 515 -0.93 15.86 20.84
N GLY A 516 0.39 15.80 20.79
CA GLY A 516 1.14 14.64 21.28
C GLY A 516 0.99 14.32 22.77
N ALA A 517 0.72 15.31 23.62
CA ALA A 517 0.52 15.08 25.05
C ALA A 517 -0.84 14.41 25.32
N GLU A 518 -1.90 14.86 24.65
CA GLU A 518 -3.22 14.23 24.71
C GLU A 518 -3.21 12.84 24.08
N LEU A 519 -2.47 12.65 22.98
CA LEU A 519 -2.28 11.34 22.37
C LEU A 519 -1.62 10.38 23.36
N ASN A 520 -0.55 10.83 24.03
CA ASN A 520 0.09 10.04 25.07
C ASN A 520 -0.90 9.69 26.19
N SER A 521 -1.66 10.67 26.69
CA SER A 521 -2.69 10.45 27.72
C SER A 521 -3.74 9.42 27.29
N ALA A 522 -4.21 9.45 26.05
CA ALA A 522 -5.15 8.47 25.51
C ALA A 522 -4.56 7.04 25.56
N PHE A 523 -3.34 6.85 25.06
CA PHE A 523 -2.65 5.56 25.12
C PHE A 523 -2.41 5.10 26.57
N GLU A 524 -2.04 6.00 27.49
CA GLU A 524 -1.86 5.67 28.91
C GLU A 524 -3.18 5.20 29.55
N GLN A 525 -4.29 5.87 29.28
CA GLN A 525 -5.62 5.50 29.78
C GLN A 525 -6.05 4.13 29.24
N ILE A 526 -5.86 3.87 27.94
CA ILE A 526 -6.15 2.55 27.36
C ILE A 526 -5.29 1.48 28.04
N ALA A 527 -3.98 1.71 28.23
CA ALA A 527 -3.11 0.74 28.88
C ALA A 527 -3.58 0.40 30.31
N VAL A 528 -4.12 1.37 31.04
CA VAL A 528 -4.72 1.16 32.37
C VAL A 528 -6.01 0.33 32.29
N LEU A 529 -6.91 0.62 31.34
CA LEU A 529 -8.17 -0.13 31.13
C LEU A 529 -7.95 -1.58 30.65
N VAL A 530 -6.90 -1.78 29.86
CA VAL A 530 -6.52 -3.09 29.31
C VAL A 530 -5.85 -3.96 30.37
N SER A 531 -5.03 -3.35 31.24
CA SER A 531 -4.28 -4.08 32.25
C SER A 531 -5.21 -4.90 33.15
N PRO A 532 -4.85 -6.15 33.49
CA PRO A 532 -5.67 -6.95 34.39
C PRO A 532 -5.73 -6.23 35.74
N LEU A 533 -6.93 -5.86 36.17
CA LEU A 533 -7.17 -5.39 37.53
C LEU A 533 -6.76 -6.54 38.47
N LYS A 534 -5.57 -6.42 39.07
CA LYS A 534 -5.29 -7.14 40.32
C LYS A 534 -6.19 -6.52 41.39
N LEU A 535 -7.44 -6.97 41.45
CA LEU A 535 -8.18 -6.93 42.70
C LEU A 535 -7.54 -7.99 43.61
N THR A 536 -6.40 -7.66 44.20
CA THR A 536 -6.01 -8.29 45.46
C THR A 536 -6.95 -7.71 46.50
N GLN A 537 -7.97 -8.47 46.87
CA GLN A 537 -8.70 -8.23 48.10
C GLN A 537 -7.94 -8.87 49.26
#